data_AF-A0A9D3LWR7-F1
#
_entry.id   AF-A0A9D3LWR7-F1
#
_cell.length_a   1.000
_cell.length_b   1.000
_cell.length_c   1.000
_cell.angle_alpha   90.00
_cell.angle_beta   90.00
_cell.angle_gamma   90.00
#
_symmetry.space_group_name_H-M   'P 1'
#
loop_
_entity.id
_entity.type
_entity.pdbx_description
1 polymer ?
#
loop_
_entity_poly.entity_id
_entity_poly.type
_entity_poly.pdbx_seq_one_letter_code
_entity_poly.pdbx_strand_id
1 'polypeptide(L)'
;MPHSLKTRHQVRAEKVCGPSKLPAAAPLHLVREPVGPPAADHRRQDPGGPGRAHRPSSAGRGVLDRSREQASFIIFLILLVMNAADRFEGTSLLPDMTTQDHPLQLFRMKTTPFTWMEMLIISWVVGMIWAECKEIWSQGPREYLLEPWNLLDFGMLAIFVSSFIARFMAFWHAHLAQIYVNEHYTDLSNITLPFHIEYYRLARIKWVPSDPQVISEGLYAIAVVLSFSRIAYILPANESFGPLQISLGRTVKDIFKFMVIFIMVFLAFMIGMFNLYSYYLGAKQNNAFTTVEESFKTLFWAVFGLSEVKSVVINNGHKFIENIGYVLYGVYNVTVVIVLLNMLIAMINSSFQEIQDDADVEWKFARAKLWFSYFEEGGTLPVPYNLVPSPKSLCRLALGLRDLLLPLARRNGGNFRGDTELSELGQSKDSSARSSPCSSRHQKIMKRLIKRYILKAQVDKESDEVNEGELKEIKQDISSLRYELLEEKSHSMQELAELVRRLGGKVCTHPKHQSPPARHGTS
;
A
#
# COMPACT_ATOMS: atom_id res chain seq x y z
N MET A 1 -15.44 48.11 -63.52
CA MET A 1 -16.66 48.42 -62.74
C MET A 1 -17.31 47.11 -62.30
N PRO A 2 -17.81 46.96 -61.06
CA PRO A 2 -17.00 46.89 -59.84
C PRO A 2 -17.31 45.67 -58.94
N HIS A 3 -16.51 45.57 -57.86
CA HIS A 3 -16.72 44.93 -56.54
C HIS A 3 -16.71 43.40 -56.35
N SER A 4 -15.72 42.95 -55.57
CA SER A 4 -16.01 42.19 -54.34
C SER A 4 -14.89 42.35 -53.29
N LEU A 5 -15.29 42.46 -52.03
CA LEU A 5 -14.50 42.80 -50.85
C LEU A 5 -13.68 41.62 -50.31
N LYS A 6 -12.50 41.91 -49.73
CA LYS A 6 -12.09 41.35 -48.43
C LYS A 6 -10.91 42.13 -47.79
N THR A 7 -11.23 42.75 -46.65
CA THR A 7 -10.36 43.34 -45.61
C THR A 7 -9.54 42.24 -44.93
N ARG A 8 -8.20 42.28 -44.86
CA ARG A 8 -7.23 43.09 -44.07
C ARG A 8 -7.13 42.72 -42.58
N HIS A 9 -5.94 42.24 -42.17
CA HIS A 9 -5.13 42.54 -40.96
C HIS A 9 -4.35 41.28 -40.51
N GLN A 10 -3.07 41.28 -40.12
CA GLN A 10 -1.94 42.20 -40.28
C GLN A 10 -0.68 41.41 -39.83
N VAL A 11 0.30 41.26 -40.71
CA VAL A 11 1.62 40.65 -40.43
C VAL A 11 2.65 41.78 -40.30
N ARG A 12 3.46 41.79 -39.24
CA ARG A 12 4.65 42.64 -39.07
C ARG A 12 5.46 42.09 -37.88
N ALA A 13 6.77 41.90 -37.86
CA ALA A 13 7.83 41.93 -38.87
C ALA A 13 9.03 41.16 -38.29
N GLU A 14 9.77 40.47 -39.14
CA GLU A 14 11.16 40.07 -38.85
C GLU A 14 12.06 41.30 -38.80
N LYS A 15 13.01 41.30 -37.84
CA LYS A 15 14.24 42.07 -37.94
C LYS A 15 15.39 41.31 -37.27
N VAL A 16 16.35 40.95 -38.11
CA VAL A 16 17.66 40.36 -37.82
C VAL A 16 18.57 41.37 -37.12
N CYS A 17 19.32 40.94 -36.09
CA CYS A 17 20.63 41.53 -35.77
C CYS A 17 21.47 40.64 -34.81
N GLY A 18 22.58 40.11 -35.32
CA GLY A 18 23.92 40.13 -34.68
C GLY A 18 24.23 39.25 -33.44
N PRO A 19 25.48 38.74 -33.32
CA PRO A 19 25.85 37.72 -32.34
C PRO A 19 26.29 38.33 -31.00
N SER A 20 25.86 37.75 -29.89
CA SER A 20 26.35 38.13 -28.57
C SER A 20 26.51 36.92 -27.64
N LYS A 21 27.79 36.61 -27.41
CA LYS A 21 28.41 36.20 -26.14
C LYS A 21 27.90 34.91 -25.46
N LEU A 22 28.79 33.92 -25.47
CA LEU A 22 28.86 32.81 -24.51
C LEU A 22 28.58 33.26 -23.06
N PRO A 23 27.79 32.50 -22.29
CA PRO A 23 27.95 32.43 -20.85
C PRO A 23 28.96 31.34 -20.47
N ALA A 24 29.76 31.69 -19.47
CA ALA A 24 30.91 30.96 -18.97
C ALA A 24 30.56 29.61 -18.35
N ALA A 25 31.56 28.73 -18.43
CA ALA A 25 31.60 27.39 -17.85
C ALA A 25 31.27 27.37 -16.35
N ALA A 26 30.33 26.49 -15.98
CA ALA A 26 30.14 26.06 -14.60
C ALA A 26 31.27 25.07 -14.21
N PRO A 27 31.80 25.10 -12.97
CA PRO A 27 32.91 24.26 -12.58
C PRO A 27 32.46 22.81 -12.38
N LEU A 28 33.15 21.90 -13.07
CA LEU A 28 33.18 20.46 -12.80
C LEU A 28 33.55 20.22 -11.33
N HIS A 29 32.58 19.75 -10.55
CA HIS A 29 32.85 19.19 -9.23
C HIS A 29 33.74 17.96 -9.38
N LEU A 30 34.89 18.02 -8.70
CA LEU A 30 35.86 16.95 -8.59
C LEU A 30 35.18 15.62 -8.24
N VAL A 31 35.44 14.64 -9.09
CA VAL A 31 35.43 13.21 -8.76
C VAL A 31 36.33 13.03 -7.53
N ARG A 32 35.72 12.73 -6.38
CA ARG A 32 36.44 12.25 -5.20
C ARG A 32 36.85 10.81 -5.49
N GLU A 33 38.15 10.58 -5.64
CA GLU A 33 38.71 9.23 -5.64
C GLU A 33 38.35 8.50 -4.33
N PRO A 34 38.12 7.18 -4.37
CA PRO A 34 37.95 6.39 -3.16
C PRO A 34 39.31 6.27 -2.45
N VAL A 35 39.40 6.88 -1.27
CA VAL A 35 40.49 6.65 -0.31
C VAL A 35 40.55 5.15 -0.02
N GLY A 36 41.66 4.52 -0.41
CA GLY A 36 41.96 3.12 -0.14
C GLY A 36 41.99 2.81 1.36
N PRO A 37 41.80 1.53 1.74
CA PRO A 37 41.75 1.14 3.15
C PRO A 37 43.12 1.34 3.82
N PRO A 38 43.15 1.70 5.12
CA PRO A 38 44.42 1.84 5.84
C PRO A 38 45.09 0.47 6.01
N ALA A 39 46.42 0.50 5.93
CA ALA A 39 47.33 -0.63 5.99
C ALA A 39 47.04 -1.58 7.17
N ALA A 40 46.96 -2.87 6.87
CA ALA A 40 46.91 -3.94 7.84
C ALA A 40 48.24 -4.03 8.61
N ASP A 41 48.17 -3.85 9.92
CA ASP A 41 49.27 -4.10 10.85
C ASP A 41 49.45 -5.62 11.01
N HIS A 42 50.57 -6.12 10.49
CA HIS A 42 51.01 -7.50 10.71
C HIS A 42 51.49 -7.65 12.16
N ARG A 43 50.65 -8.16 13.06
CA ARG A 43 51.13 -8.77 14.31
C ARG A 43 50.19 -9.85 14.87
N ARG A 44 50.80 -11.04 14.98
CA ARG A 44 50.48 -12.20 15.84
C ARG A 44 49.31 -13.10 15.41
N GLN A 45 49.70 -14.17 14.70
CA GLN A 45 49.03 -15.46 14.74
C GLN A 45 49.13 -16.05 16.16
N ASP A 46 47.97 -16.26 16.80
CA ASP A 46 47.83 -17.27 17.86
C ASP A 46 47.10 -18.48 17.26
N PRO A 47 47.60 -19.71 17.40
CA PRO A 47 46.95 -20.91 16.88
C PRO A 47 45.98 -21.48 17.93
N GLY A 48 44.77 -21.84 17.50
CA GLY A 48 43.94 -22.83 18.23
C GLY A 48 42.59 -22.33 18.73
N GLY A 49 41.53 -22.72 18.03
CA GLY A 49 40.15 -22.70 18.54
C GLY A 49 39.18 -23.17 17.45
N PRO A 50 38.32 -24.17 17.70
CA PRO A 50 37.50 -24.77 16.66
C PRO A 50 36.44 -23.78 16.16
N GLY A 51 36.25 -23.74 14.85
CA GLY A 51 35.38 -22.81 14.14
C GLY A 51 33.97 -22.76 14.72
N ARG A 52 33.61 -21.63 15.33
CA ARG A 52 32.22 -21.21 15.46
C ARG A 52 31.76 -20.79 14.08
N ALA A 53 30.91 -21.63 13.46
CA ALA A 53 30.15 -21.26 12.29
C ALA A 53 29.51 -19.87 12.52
N HIS A 54 29.87 -18.89 11.70
CA HIS A 54 29.23 -17.58 11.68
C HIS A 54 27.74 -17.81 11.44
N ARG A 55 26.93 -17.72 12.51
CA ARG A 55 25.47 -17.68 12.36
C ARG A 55 25.15 -16.45 11.50
N PRO A 56 24.35 -16.57 10.44
CA PRO A 56 23.92 -15.41 9.66
C PRO A 56 23.32 -14.35 10.60
N SER A 57 23.59 -13.08 10.35
CA SER A 57 22.99 -11.97 11.11
C SER A 57 21.46 -12.15 11.15
N SER A 58 20.81 -11.74 12.23
CA SER A 58 19.33 -11.80 12.34
C SER A 58 18.66 -11.16 11.11
N ALA A 59 19.27 -10.09 10.58
CA ALA A 59 18.85 -9.45 9.34
C ALA A 59 18.92 -10.37 8.10
N GLY A 60 20.00 -11.13 7.92
CA GLY A 60 20.16 -12.07 6.81
C GLY A 60 19.22 -13.28 6.89
N ARG A 61 18.77 -13.64 8.10
CA ARG A 61 17.78 -14.71 8.30
C ARG A 61 16.36 -14.27 7.89
N GLY A 62 15.93 -13.08 8.30
CA GLY A 62 14.61 -12.56 7.92
C GLY A 62 14.42 -12.41 6.40
N VAL A 63 15.46 -12.00 5.68
CA VAL A 63 15.43 -11.91 4.19
C VAL A 63 15.29 -13.30 3.54
N LEU A 64 15.95 -14.31 4.10
CA LEU A 64 15.85 -15.69 3.60
C LEU A 64 14.49 -16.33 3.90
N ASP A 65 13.89 -16.02 5.05
CA ASP A 65 12.58 -16.56 5.41
C ASP A 65 11.47 -15.94 4.55
N ARG A 66 11.58 -14.64 4.26
CA ARG A 66 10.72 -13.96 3.28
C ARG A 66 10.78 -14.59 1.89
N SER A 67 11.98 -14.83 1.36
CA SER A 67 12.11 -15.39 0.00
C SER A 67 11.52 -16.80 -0.10
N ARG A 68 11.59 -17.58 0.98
CA ARG A 68 10.96 -18.92 1.06
C ARG A 68 9.44 -18.87 1.05
N GLU A 69 8.83 -17.96 1.80
CA GLU A 69 7.37 -17.78 1.79
C GLU A 69 6.87 -17.31 0.42
N GLN A 70 7.56 -16.34 -0.17
CA GLN A 70 7.22 -15.84 -1.51
C GLN A 70 7.36 -16.92 -2.58
N ALA A 71 8.43 -17.72 -2.53
CA ALA A 71 8.61 -18.85 -3.44
C ALA A 71 7.49 -19.90 -3.28
N SER A 72 7.08 -20.21 -2.04
CA SER A 72 5.95 -21.11 -1.80
C SER A 72 4.64 -20.58 -2.39
N PHE A 73 4.38 -19.28 -2.25
CA PHE A 73 3.18 -18.68 -2.82
C PHE A 73 3.18 -18.73 -4.35
N ILE A 74 4.32 -18.49 -5.00
CA ILE A 74 4.45 -18.64 -6.45
C ILE A 74 4.20 -20.09 -6.88
N ILE A 75 4.73 -21.08 -6.14
CA ILE A 75 4.48 -22.50 -6.39
C ILE A 75 2.97 -22.81 -6.25
N PHE A 76 2.30 -22.24 -5.26
CA PHE A 76 0.85 -22.38 -5.10
C PHE A 76 0.08 -21.86 -6.33
N LEU A 77 0.45 -20.69 -6.88
CA LEU A 77 -0.16 -20.17 -8.09
C LEU A 77 0.10 -21.07 -9.31
N ILE A 78 1.32 -21.60 -9.44
CA ILE A 78 1.66 -22.58 -10.49
C ILE A 78 0.80 -23.83 -10.34
N LEU A 79 0.59 -24.34 -9.12
CA LEU A 79 -0.28 -25.49 -8.87
C LEU A 79 -1.74 -25.22 -9.30
N LEU A 80 -2.26 -24.01 -9.08
CA LEU A 80 -3.60 -23.62 -9.57
C LEU A 80 -3.68 -23.65 -11.10
N VAL A 81 -2.65 -23.14 -11.78
CA VAL A 81 -2.57 -23.17 -13.26
C VAL A 81 -2.45 -24.60 -13.77
N MET A 82 -1.61 -25.42 -13.14
CA MET A 82 -1.42 -26.82 -13.51
C MET A 82 -2.69 -27.66 -13.31
N ASN A 83 -3.49 -27.37 -12.28
CA ASN A 83 -4.79 -28.02 -12.08
C ASN A 83 -5.79 -27.74 -13.22
N ALA A 84 -5.63 -26.63 -13.94
CA ALA A 84 -6.43 -26.28 -15.10
C ALA A 84 -5.81 -26.73 -16.44
N ALA A 85 -4.53 -27.11 -16.45
CA ALA A 85 -3.73 -27.33 -17.65
C ALA A 85 -4.28 -28.45 -18.56
N ASP A 86 -4.82 -29.53 -17.97
CA ASP A 86 -5.40 -30.66 -18.70
C ASP A 86 -6.57 -30.26 -19.63
N ARG A 87 -7.11 -29.03 -19.48
CA ARG A 87 -8.26 -28.52 -20.25
C ARG A 87 -7.88 -27.37 -21.19
N PHE A 88 -6.60 -27.04 -21.36
CA PHE A 88 -6.17 -25.90 -22.17
C PHE A 88 -6.49 -26.07 -23.67
N GLU A 89 -6.44 -27.29 -24.19
CA GLU A 89 -6.82 -27.58 -25.59
C GLU A 89 -8.35 -27.76 -25.77
N GLY A 90 -9.12 -27.59 -24.69
CA GLY A 90 -10.55 -27.86 -24.65
C GLY A 90 -10.89 -29.28 -24.20
N THR A 91 -12.15 -29.50 -23.83
CA THR A 91 -12.64 -30.80 -23.37
C THR A 91 -13.11 -31.68 -24.53
N SER A 92 -12.70 -32.94 -24.55
CA SER A 92 -13.09 -33.91 -25.60
C SER A 92 -14.57 -34.35 -25.53
N LEU A 93 -15.21 -34.17 -24.37
CA LEU A 93 -16.61 -34.53 -24.13
C LEU A 93 -17.53 -33.32 -24.25
N LEU A 94 -18.62 -33.48 -24.99
CA LEU A 94 -19.68 -32.48 -25.05
C LEU A 94 -20.48 -32.47 -23.73
N PRO A 95 -21.05 -31.32 -23.31
CA PRO A 95 -21.77 -31.20 -22.04
C PRO A 95 -23.02 -32.07 -21.88
N ASP A 96 -23.59 -32.60 -22.99
CA ASP A 96 -24.76 -33.49 -23.00
C ASP A 96 -24.39 -34.98 -22.99
N MET A 97 -23.12 -35.31 -23.22
CA MET A 97 -22.66 -36.70 -23.28
C MET A 97 -22.14 -37.18 -21.93
N THR A 98 -22.48 -38.42 -21.57
CA THR A 98 -21.96 -39.09 -20.37
C THR A 98 -21.04 -40.25 -20.77
N THR A 99 -19.92 -40.42 -20.06
CA THR A 99 -19.06 -41.61 -20.21
C THR A 99 -19.00 -42.37 -18.90
N GLN A 100 -19.02 -43.70 -19.00
CA GLN A 100 -18.91 -44.61 -17.88
C GLN A 100 -17.76 -45.58 -18.15
N ASP A 101 -16.88 -45.77 -17.16
CA ASP A 101 -15.77 -46.73 -17.26
C ASP A 101 -16.21 -48.12 -16.78
N HIS A 102 -17.21 -48.16 -15.89
CA HIS A 102 -17.86 -49.37 -15.40
C HIS A 102 -19.38 -49.28 -15.55
N PRO A 103 -20.07 -50.40 -15.85
CA PRO A 103 -21.51 -50.40 -16.10
C PRO A 103 -22.34 -49.96 -14.89
N LEU A 104 -21.83 -50.13 -13.68
CA LEU A 104 -22.49 -49.72 -12.42
C LEU A 104 -22.13 -48.30 -11.97
N GLN A 105 -21.16 -47.64 -12.60
CA GLN A 105 -20.65 -46.35 -12.13
C GLN A 105 -21.58 -45.19 -12.56
N LEU A 106 -22.04 -44.42 -11.59
CA LEU A 106 -22.75 -43.17 -11.84
C LEU A 106 -21.80 -42.13 -12.43
N PHE A 107 -22.26 -41.39 -13.45
CA PHE A 107 -21.48 -40.35 -14.11
C PHE A 107 -20.91 -39.33 -13.10
N ARG A 108 -21.69 -38.99 -12.06
CA ARG A 108 -21.26 -38.05 -11.02
C ARG A 108 -20.00 -38.52 -10.28
N MET A 109 -19.91 -39.81 -9.97
CA MET A 109 -18.78 -40.41 -9.24
C MET A 109 -17.46 -40.32 -10.02
N LYS A 110 -17.51 -40.19 -11.35
CA LYS A 110 -16.33 -39.95 -12.20
C LYS A 110 -15.89 -38.47 -12.19
N THR A 111 -16.85 -37.55 -12.09
CA THR A 111 -16.60 -36.10 -12.19
C THR A 111 -16.24 -35.41 -10.87
N THR A 112 -16.71 -35.94 -9.73
CA THR A 112 -16.52 -35.34 -8.40
C THR A 112 -15.34 -35.85 -7.54
N PRO A 113 -14.54 -36.89 -7.90
CA PRO A 113 -13.46 -37.33 -7.02
C PRO A 113 -12.35 -36.29 -6.98
N PHE A 114 -11.65 -36.22 -5.84
CA PHE A 114 -10.53 -35.31 -5.66
C PHE A 114 -9.31 -35.80 -6.44
N THR A 115 -8.72 -34.91 -7.24
CA THR A 115 -7.44 -35.18 -7.91
C THR A 115 -6.27 -34.97 -6.95
N TRP A 116 -5.11 -35.56 -7.26
CA TRP A 116 -3.90 -35.32 -6.46
C TRP A 116 -3.52 -33.84 -6.40
N MET A 117 -3.75 -33.09 -7.49
CA MET A 117 -3.53 -31.64 -7.55
C MET A 117 -4.47 -30.90 -6.59
N GLU A 118 -5.75 -31.25 -6.55
CA GLU A 118 -6.71 -30.67 -5.60
C GLU A 118 -6.33 -30.96 -4.15
N MET A 119 -5.88 -32.18 -3.83
CA MET A 119 -5.41 -32.54 -2.49
C MET A 119 -4.19 -31.71 -2.05
N LEU A 120 -3.26 -31.44 -2.98
CA LEU A 120 -2.14 -30.53 -2.73
C LEU A 120 -2.65 -29.10 -2.46
N ILE A 121 -3.53 -28.57 -3.32
CA ILE A 121 -4.09 -27.22 -3.14
C ILE A 121 -4.79 -27.10 -1.78
N ILE A 122 -5.59 -28.10 -1.37
CA ILE A 122 -6.25 -28.14 -0.06
C ILE A 122 -5.21 -28.07 1.07
N SER A 123 -4.13 -28.85 0.98
CA SER A 123 -3.03 -28.82 1.97
C SER A 123 -2.40 -27.43 2.09
N TRP A 124 -2.18 -26.73 0.97
CA TRP A 124 -1.70 -25.34 0.97
C TRP A 124 -2.69 -24.38 1.61
N VAL A 125 -3.98 -24.49 1.26
CA VAL A 125 -5.02 -23.62 1.82
C VAL A 125 -5.13 -23.80 3.34
N VAL A 126 -5.09 -25.04 3.84
CA VAL A 126 -5.07 -25.30 5.29
C VAL A 126 -3.82 -24.69 5.95
N GLY A 127 -2.66 -24.79 5.31
CA GLY A 127 -1.43 -24.18 5.81
C GLY A 127 -1.49 -22.64 5.83
N MET A 128 -2.16 -22.01 4.86
CA MET A 128 -2.42 -20.56 4.85
C MET A 128 -3.40 -20.15 5.94
N ILE A 129 -4.50 -20.89 6.13
CA ILE A 129 -5.46 -20.63 7.23
C ILE A 129 -4.76 -20.71 8.58
N TRP A 130 -3.88 -21.70 8.78
CA TRP A 130 -3.11 -21.81 10.01
C TRP A 130 -2.14 -20.64 10.22
N ALA A 131 -1.56 -20.11 9.15
CA ALA A 131 -0.72 -18.91 9.22
C ALA A 131 -1.53 -17.67 9.63
N GLU A 132 -2.67 -17.43 8.98
CA GLU A 132 -3.55 -16.31 9.32
C GLU A 132 -4.11 -16.41 10.75
N CYS A 133 -4.48 -17.62 11.20
CA CYS A 133 -4.92 -17.84 12.58
C CYS A 133 -3.85 -17.45 13.61
N LYS A 134 -2.57 -17.71 13.33
CA LYS A 134 -1.46 -17.28 14.20
C LYS A 134 -1.29 -15.77 14.18
N GLU A 135 -1.42 -15.14 13.03
CA GLU A 135 -1.31 -13.69 12.88
C GLU A 135 -2.44 -12.95 13.63
N ILE A 136 -3.68 -13.42 13.48
CA ILE A 136 -4.83 -12.88 14.22
C ILE A 136 -4.63 -13.04 15.74
N TRP A 137 -4.03 -14.14 16.18
CA TRP A 137 -3.75 -14.37 17.59
C TRP A 137 -2.64 -13.47 18.15
N SER A 138 -1.61 -13.14 17.36
CA SER A 138 -0.50 -12.29 17.81
C SER A 138 -0.84 -10.80 17.80
N GLN A 139 -1.48 -10.31 16.74
CA GLN A 139 -1.82 -8.89 16.57
C GLN A 139 -3.13 -8.51 17.27
N GLY A 140 -4.04 -9.47 17.43
CA GLY A 140 -5.40 -9.24 17.89
C GLY A 140 -6.36 -8.85 16.75
N PRO A 141 -7.66 -9.16 16.87
CA PRO A 141 -8.61 -9.03 15.76
C PRO A 141 -8.90 -7.59 15.33
N ARG A 142 -8.72 -6.60 16.22
CA ARG A 142 -8.98 -5.19 15.90
C ARG A 142 -7.94 -4.62 14.95
N GLU A 143 -6.67 -4.85 15.23
CA GLU A 143 -5.57 -4.35 14.40
C GLU A 143 -5.56 -5.06 13.04
N TYR A 144 -5.82 -6.38 13.05
CA TYR A 144 -5.86 -7.19 11.83
C TYR A 144 -6.91 -6.69 10.82
N LEU A 145 -8.13 -6.34 11.28
CA LEU A 145 -9.20 -5.89 10.39
C LEU A 145 -9.03 -4.45 9.87
N LEU A 146 -8.12 -3.66 10.44
CA LEU A 146 -7.82 -2.31 9.96
C LEU A 146 -6.95 -2.32 8.70
N GLU A 147 -6.16 -3.38 8.49
CA GLU A 147 -5.34 -3.54 7.29
C GLU A 147 -6.19 -4.16 6.16
N PRO A 148 -6.53 -3.41 5.09
CA PRO A 148 -7.47 -3.86 4.04
C PRO A 148 -6.94 -5.09 3.28
N TRP A 149 -5.63 -5.20 3.24
CA TRP A 149 -4.87 -6.32 2.74
C TRP A 149 -5.21 -7.60 3.52
N ASN A 150 -5.07 -7.60 4.84
CA ASN A 150 -5.39 -8.75 5.69
C ASN A 150 -6.86 -9.18 5.54
N LEU A 151 -7.77 -8.22 5.34
CA LEU A 151 -9.17 -8.52 5.03
C LEU A 151 -9.35 -9.24 3.67
N LEU A 152 -8.58 -8.87 2.64
CA LEU A 152 -8.57 -9.55 1.35
C LEU A 152 -8.07 -10.99 1.50
N ASP A 153 -7.01 -11.21 2.27
CA ASP A 153 -6.44 -12.55 2.50
C ASP A 153 -7.42 -13.45 3.27
N PHE A 154 -8.05 -12.92 4.33
CA PHE A 154 -9.13 -13.62 5.05
C PHE A 154 -10.31 -13.97 4.12
N GLY A 155 -10.76 -13.01 3.31
CA GLY A 155 -11.86 -13.21 2.36
C GLY A 155 -11.54 -14.27 1.29
N MET A 156 -10.34 -14.23 0.73
CA MET A 156 -9.86 -15.21 -0.25
C MET A 156 -9.84 -16.62 0.33
N LEU A 157 -9.31 -16.80 1.54
CA LEU A 157 -9.28 -18.11 2.21
C LEU A 157 -10.69 -18.60 2.57
N ALA A 158 -11.58 -17.72 3.03
CA ALA A 158 -12.97 -18.06 3.33
C ALA A 158 -13.72 -18.57 2.09
N ILE A 159 -13.48 -17.97 0.91
CA ILE A 159 -14.07 -18.42 -0.36
C ILE A 159 -13.48 -19.78 -0.78
N PHE A 160 -12.17 -20.00 -0.65
CA PHE A 160 -11.56 -21.32 -0.90
C PHE A 160 -12.18 -22.41 -0.03
N VAL A 161 -12.30 -22.17 1.27
CA VAL A 161 -12.92 -23.12 2.21
C VAL A 161 -14.37 -23.40 1.83
N SER A 162 -15.14 -22.36 1.51
CA SER A 162 -16.53 -22.51 1.10
C SER A 162 -16.68 -23.34 -0.19
N SER A 163 -15.79 -23.14 -1.16
CA SER A 163 -15.73 -23.94 -2.39
C SER A 163 -15.41 -25.40 -2.10
N PHE A 164 -14.39 -25.69 -1.29
CA PHE A 164 -14.02 -27.06 -0.93
C PHE A 164 -15.09 -27.78 -0.11
N ILE A 165 -15.78 -27.09 0.79
CA ILE A 165 -16.93 -27.64 1.53
C ILE A 165 -18.05 -28.01 0.54
N ALA A 166 -18.40 -27.13 -0.40
CA ALA A 166 -19.43 -27.42 -1.40
C ALA A 166 -19.04 -28.61 -2.30
N ARG A 167 -17.76 -28.72 -2.68
CA ARG A 167 -17.22 -29.85 -3.45
C ARG A 167 -17.22 -31.15 -2.66
N PHE A 168 -16.82 -31.10 -1.38
CA PHE A 168 -16.89 -32.26 -0.48
C PHE A 168 -18.34 -32.74 -0.31
N MET A 169 -19.30 -31.82 -0.17
CA MET A 169 -20.72 -32.15 -0.13
C MET A 169 -21.18 -32.81 -1.43
N ALA A 170 -20.77 -32.29 -2.60
CA ALA A 170 -21.10 -32.91 -3.89
C ALA A 170 -20.54 -34.34 -4.01
N PHE A 171 -19.30 -34.55 -3.59
CA PHE A 171 -18.67 -35.88 -3.55
C PHE A 171 -19.39 -36.82 -2.58
N TRP A 172 -19.72 -36.36 -1.38
CA TRP A 172 -20.42 -37.17 -0.37
C TRP A 172 -21.77 -37.67 -0.87
N HIS A 173 -22.57 -36.80 -1.50
CA HIS A 173 -23.86 -37.19 -2.07
C HIS A 173 -23.72 -38.17 -3.25
N ALA A 174 -22.73 -37.96 -4.12
CA ALA A 174 -22.45 -38.88 -5.22
C ALA A 174 -22.00 -40.27 -4.72
N HIS A 175 -21.18 -40.30 -3.67
CA HIS A 175 -20.72 -41.52 -3.03
C HIS A 175 -21.86 -42.31 -2.38
N LEU A 176 -22.76 -41.63 -1.66
CA LEU A 176 -23.97 -42.26 -1.10
C LEU A 176 -24.87 -42.85 -2.19
N ALA A 177 -25.07 -42.13 -3.29
CA ALA A 177 -25.83 -42.62 -4.43
C ALA A 177 -25.17 -43.86 -5.07
N GLN A 178 -23.84 -43.87 -5.17
CA GLN A 178 -23.09 -45.01 -5.72
C GLN A 178 -23.20 -46.26 -4.82
N ILE A 179 -23.12 -46.10 -3.49
CA ILE A 179 -23.30 -47.21 -2.54
C ILE A 179 -24.69 -47.83 -2.72
N TYR A 180 -25.73 -46.99 -2.78
CA TYR A 180 -27.10 -47.47 -2.96
C TYR A 180 -27.25 -48.30 -4.24
N VAL A 181 -26.68 -47.83 -5.36
CA VAL A 181 -26.73 -48.54 -6.64
C VAL A 181 -26.00 -49.88 -6.56
N ASN A 182 -24.82 -49.92 -5.94
CA ASN A 182 -24.03 -51.13 -5.79
C ASN A 182 -24.73 -52.19 -4.92
N GLU A 183 -25.53 -51.79 -3.93
CA GLU A 183 -26.27 -52.73 -3.07
C GLU A 183 -27.54 -53.29 -3.73
N HIS A 184 -28.21 -52.50 -4.59
CA HIS A 184 -29.54 -52.84 -5.11
C HIS A 184 -29.54 -53.39 -6.54
N TYR A 185 -28.49 -53.15 -7.32
CA TYR A 185 -28.47 -53.47 -8.76
C TYR A 185 -27.17 -54.14 -9.20
N THR A 186 -27.29 -55.08 -10.14
CA THR A 186 -26.14 -55.79 -10.76
C THR A 186 -25.69 -55.18 -12.08
N ASP A 187 -26.60 -54.53 -12.83
CA ASP A 187 -26.32 -53.82 -14.09
C ASP A 187 -27.24 -52.58 -14.27
N LEU A 188 -26.68 -51.46 -14.72
CA LEU A 188 -27.36 -50.15 -14.79
C LEU A 188 -27.95 -49.82 -16.18
N SER A 189 -27.67 -50.63 -17.20
CA SER A 189 -27.89 -50.28 -18.61
C SER A 189 -29.37 -50.22 -19.03
N ASN A 190 -30.24 -51.00 -18.38
CA ASN A 190 -31.66 -51.14 -18.77
C ASN A 190 -32.67 -50.88 -17.64
N ILE A 191 -32.24 -50.36 -16.49
CA ILE A 191 -33.11 -50.15 -15.33
C ILE A 191 -33.43 -48.66 -15.13
N THR A 192 -34.71 -48.35 -14.92
CA THR A 192 -35.18 -47.03 -14.48
C THR A 192 -34.92 -46.89 -12.98
N LEU A 193 -34.00 -46.01 -12.61
CA LEU A 193 -33.68 -45.73 -11.22
C LEU A 193 -34.74 -44.82 -10.58
N PRO A 194 -34.85 -44.81 -9.23
CA PRO A 194 -35.58 -43.77 -8.53
C PRO A 194 -35.07 -42.37 -8.89
N PHE A 195 -35.98 -41.40 -9.04
CA PHE A 195 -35.70 -40.04 -9.51
C PHE A 195 -34.53 -39.36 -8.77
N HIS A 196 -34.41 -39.57 -7.45
CA HIS A 196 -33.36 -38.99 -6.61
C HIS A 196 -31.96 -39.55 -6.91
N ILE A 197 -31.84 -40.77 -7.45
CA ILE A 197 -30.56 -41.39 -7.84
C ILE A 197 -30.29 -41.16 -9.32
N GLU A 198 -31.34 -41.17 -10.15
CA GLU A 198 -31.23 -40.89 -11.57
C GLU A 198 -30.59 -39.53 -11.85
N TYR A 199 -30.83 -38.52 -10.99
CA TYR A 199 -30.16 -37.23 -11.06
C TYR A 199 -28.63 -37.34 -11.16
N TYR A 200 -28.01 -38.25 -10.42
CA TYR A 200 -26.55 -38.45 -10.41
C TYR A 200 -26.02 -39.19 -11.65
N ARG A 201 -26.90 -39.68 -12.53
CA ARG A 201 -26.56 -40.22 -13.85
C ARG A 201 -26.54 -39.14 -14.94
N LEU A 202 -27.21 -38.00 -14.73
CA LEU A 202 -27.44 -37.00 -15.76
C LEU A 202 -26.18 -36.20 -16.14
N ALA A 203 -26.13 -35.80 -17.42
CA ALA A 203 -25.13 -34.89 -17.97
C ALA A 203 -25.28 -33.45 -17.46
N ARG A 204 -24.24 -32.62 -17.65
CA ARG A 204 -24.09 -31.29 -17.03
C ARG A 204 -25.24 -30.33 -17.33
N ILE A 205 -25.81 -30.39 -18.55
CA ILE A 205 -26.90 -29.49 -18.98
C ILE A 205 -28.16 -29.66 -18.11
N LYS A 206 -28.39 -30.87 -17.58
CA LYS A 206 -29.60 -31.21 -16.83
C LYS A 206 -29.43 -31.05 -15.32
N TRP A 207 -28.29 -30.52 -14.86
CA TRP A 207 -28.05 -30.28 -13.43
C TRP A 207 -28.93 -29.13 -12.93
N VAL A 208 -29.33 -29.21 -11.66
CA VAL A 208 -30.09 -28.11 -11.06
C VAL A 208 -29.19 -26.86 -10.92
N PRO A 209 -29.70 -25.63 -11.14
CA PRO A 209 -28.89 -24.42 -11.04
C PRO A 209 -28.22 -24.20 -9.68
N SER A 210 -28.81 -24.72 -8.60
CA SER A 210 -28.31 -24.64 -7.23
C SER A 210 -27.45 -25.83 -6.81
N ASP A 211 -26.98 -26.62 -7.77
CA ASP A 211 -26.19 -27.82 -7.51
C ASP A 211 -24.85 -27.47 -6.81
N PRO A 212 -24.47 -28.15 -5.70
CA PRO A 212 -23.28 -27.80 -4.93
C PRO A 212 -21.98 -27.81 -5.74
N GLN A 213 -21.89 -28.65 -6.79
CA GLN A 213 -20.75 -28.68 -7.69
C GLN A 213 -20.61 -27.37 -8.48
N VAL A 214 -21.71 -26.85 -9.04
CA VAL A 214 -21.69 -25.59 -9.82
C VAL A 214 -21.31 -24.41 -8.90
N ILE A 215 -21.85 -24.39 -7.68
CA ILE A 215 -21.49 -23.38 -6.68
C ILE A 215 -19.99 -23.49 -6.32
N SER A 216 -19.48 -24.72 -6.14
CA SER A 216 -18.06 -24.94 -5.83
C SER A 216 -17.15 -24.40 -6.94
N GLU A 217 -17.49 -24.64 -8.20
CA GLU A 217 -16.71 -24.19 -9.37
C GLU A 217 -16.75 -22.66 -9.51
N GLY A 218 -17.91 -22.04 -9.29
CA GLY A 218 -18.06 -20.58 -9.30
C GLY A 218 -17.24 -19.89 -8.20
N LEU A 219 -17.35 -20.37 -6.95
CA LEU A 219 -16.56 -19.85 -5.84
C LEU A 219 -15.06 -20.12 -6.02
N TYR A 220 -14.68 -21.28 -6.56
CA TYR A 220 -13.29 -21.61 -6.85
C TYR A 220 -12.68 -20.63 -7.86
N ALA A 221 -13.41 -20.30 -8.94
CA ALA A 221 -12.95 -19.34 -9.93
C ALA A 221 -12.70 -17.95 -9.33
N ILE A 222 -13.61 -17.48 -8.47
CA ILE A 222 -13.44 -16.21 -7.74
C ILE A 222 -12.21 -16.27 -6.82
N ALA A 223 -12.04 -17.37 -6.08
CA ALA A 223 -10.89 -17.57 -5.19
C ALA A 223 -9.56 -17.57 -5.95
N VAL A 224 -9.51 -18.19 -7.14
CA VAL A 224 -8.32 -18.16 -8.00
C VAL A 224 -7.95 -16.74 -8.40
N VAL A 225 -8.92 -15.92 -8.86
CA VAL A 225 -8.66 -14.50 -9.21
C VAL A 225 -8.15 -13.72 -8.00
N LEU A 226 -8.78 -13.86 -6.83
CA LEU A 226 -8.34 -13.21 -5.60
C LEU A 226 -6.93 -13.68 -5.19
N SER A 227 -6.60 -14.95 -5.39
CA SER A 227 -5.25 -15.44 -5.10
C SER A 227 -4.18 -14.76 -5.96
N PHE A 228 -4.42 -14.55 -7.26
CA PHE A 228 -3.47 -13.80 -8.10
C PHE A 228 -3.33 -12.34 -7.68
N SER A 229 -4.38 -11.72 -7.13
CA SER A 229 -4.29 -10.35 -6.61
C SER A 229 -3.30 -10.21 -5.45
N ARG A 230 -3.04 -11.29 -4.70
CA ARG A 230 -2.06 -11.33 -3.60
C ARG A 230 -0.60 -11.16 -4.07
N ILE A 231 -0.30 -11.29 -5.37
CA ILE A 231 1.03 -10.94 -5.90
C ILE A 231 1.37 -9.48 -5.60
N ALA A 232 0.36 -8.61 -5.47
CA ALA A 232 0.57 -7.22 -5.07
C ALA A 232 1.37 -7.10 -3.77
N TYR A 233 1.28 -8.02 -2.80
CA TYR A 233 2.10 -7.96 -1.57
C TYR A 233 3.60 -8.12 -1.79
N ILE A 234 3.99 -8.73 -2.90
CA ILE A 234 5.38 -9.02 -3.23
C ILE A 234 6.00 -7.83 -3.97
N LEU A 235 5.21 -7.07 -4.72
CA LEU A 235 5.64 -5.93 -5.54
C LEU A 235 6.40 -4.82 -4.77
N PRO A 236 6.13 -4.48 -3.48
CA PRO A 236 6.88 -3.45 -2.75
C PRO A 236 8.33 -3.82 -2.46
N ALA A 237 8.70 -5.09 -2.63
CA ALA A 237 10.08 -5.56 -2.46
C ALA A 237 11.01 -4.91 -3.49
N ASN A 238 10.51 -4.67 -4.70
CA ASN A 238 11.29 -4.13 -5.80
C ASN A 238 11.29 -2.60 -5.74
N GLU A 239 12.45 -2.00 -5.99
CA GLU A 239 12.65 -0.56 -6.05
C GLU A 239 11.86 0.11 -7.18
N SER A 240 11.70 -0.59 -8.31
CA SER A 240 10.94 -0.05 -9.45
C SER A 240 9.42 -0.13 -9.27
N PHE A 241 8.91 -1.21 -8.68
CA PHE A 241 7.45 -1.42 -8.55
C PHE A 241 6.87 -0.92 -7.23
N GLY A 242 7.69 -0.71 -6.20
CA GLY A 242 7.22 -0.33 -4.87
C GLY A 242 6.54 1.04 -4.82
N PRO A 243 7.22 2.14 -5.23
CA PRO A 243 6.59 3.46 -5.26
C PRO A 243 5.31 3.50 -6.13
N LEU A 244 5.31 2.77 -7.25
CA LEU A 244 4.15 2.67 -8.15
C LEU A 244 2.95 2.00 -7.47
N GLN A 245 3.18 0.94 -6.70
CA GLN A 245 2.09 0.28 -5.99
C GLN A 245 1.55 1.12 -4.83
N ILE A 246 2.43 1.78 -4.07
CA ILE A 246 2.01 2.60 -2.93
C ILE A 246 1.18 3.79 -3.40
N SER A 247 1.60 4.45 -4.50
CA SER A 247 0.82 5.52 -5.12
C SER A 247 -0.53 5.02 -5.66
N LEU A 248 -0.57 3.86 -6.31
CA LEU A 248 -1.83 3.23 -6.75
C LEU A 248 -2.79 2.96 -5.57
N GLY A 249 -2.30 2.39 -4.47
CA GLY A 249 -3.12 2.10 -3.30
C GLY A 249 -3.74 3.35 -2.66
N ARG A 250 -3.07 4.50 -2.76
CA ARG A 250 -3.57 5.78 -2.25
C ARG A 250 -4.54 6.46 -3.19
N THR A 251 -4.26 6.47 -4.49
CA THR A 251 -5.21 6.98 -5.49
C THR A 251 -6.54 6.22 -5.44
N VAL A 252 -6.52 4.90 -5.18
CA VAL A 252 -7.73 4.09 -4.96
C VAL A 252 -8.58 4.62 -3.80
N LYS A 253 -7.97 5.05 -2.69
CA LYS A 253 -8.71 5.65 -1.55
C LYS A 253 -9.40 6.95 -1.93
N ASP A 254 -8.79 7.75 -2.80
CA ASP A 254 -9.40 8.97 -3.31
C ASP A 254 -10.50 8.68 -4.34
N ILE A 255 -10.33 7.66 -5.19
CA ILE A 255 -11.36 7.16 -6.11
C ILE A 255 -12.62 6.76 -5.33
N PHE A 256 -12.49 6.09 -4.17
CA PHE A 256 -13.65 5.71 -3.37
C PHE A 256 -14.50 6.90 -2.91
N LYS A 257 -13.89 8.05 -2.58
CA LYS A 257 -14.62 9.29 -2.24
C LYS A 257 -15.46 9.76 -3.43
N PHE A 258 -14.89 9.71 -4.64
CA PHE A 258 -15.60 10.09 -5.86
C PHE A 258 -16.68 9.08 -6.26
N MET A 259 -16.45 7.78 -6.05
CA MET A 259 -17.42 6.71 -6.35
C MET A 259 -18.75 6.89 -5.62
N VAL A 260 -18.78 7.58 -4.47
CA VAL A 260 -20.04 7.91 -3.78
C VAL A 260 -20.94 8.78 -4.66
N ILE A 261 -20.39 9.80 -5.31
CA ILE A 261 -21.15 10.69 -6.23
C ILE A 261 -21.62 9.89 -7.45
N PHE A 262 -20.74 9.05 -7.99
CA PHE A 262 -21.08 8.18 -9.12
C PHE A 262 -22.25 7.24 -8.79
N ILE A 263 -22.21 6.57 -7.62
CA ILE A 263 -23.28 5.64 -7.20
C ILE A 263 -24.60 6.39 -6.99
N MET A 264 -24.59 7.59 -6.43
CA MET A 264 -25.81 8.40 -6.26
C MET A 264 -26.47 8.72 -7.61
N VAL A 265 -25.69 9.18 -8.58
CA VAL A 265 -26.20 9.46 -9.93
C VAL A 265 -26.67 8.17 -10.61
N PHE A 266 -25.88 7.10 -10.52
CA PHE A 266 -26.19 5.80 -11.10
C PHE A 266 -27.53 5.25 -10.59
N LEU A 267 -27.76 5.26 -9.27
CA LEU A 267 -29.00 4.77 -8.67
C LEU A 267 -30.21 5.64 -9.03
N ALA A 268 -30.05 6.97 -9.10
CA ALA A 268 -31.13 7.87 -9.51
C ALA A 268 -31.63 7.56 -10.92
N PHE A 269 -30.72 7.37 -11.89
CA PHE A 269 -31.08 6.98 -13.26
C PHE A 269 -31.58 5.54 -13.34
N MET A 270 -31.01 4.61 -12.57
CA MET A 270 -31.49 3.22 -12.53
C MET A 270 -32.95 3.12 -12.09
N ILE A 271 -33.31 3.77 -10.98
CA ILE A 271 -34.69 3.79 -10.49
C ILE A 271 -35.59 4.54 -11.47
N GLY A 272 -35.13 5.65 -12.05
CA GLY A 272 -35.87 6.40 -13.08
C GLY A 272 -36.20 5.55 -14.31
N MET A 273 -35.23 4.82 -14.85
CA MET A 273 -35.42 3.93 -16.00
C MET A 273 -36.28 2.72 -15.65
N PHE A 274 -36.09 2.11 -14.47
CA PHE A 274 -36.93 1.02 -13.98
C PHE A 274 -38.40 1.45 -13.87
N ASN A 275 -38.67 2.59 -13.24
CA ASN A 275 -40.04 3.10 -13.10
C ASN A 275 -40.70 3.43 -14.44
N LEU A 276 -39.92 3.82 -15.46
CA LEU A 276 -40.43 4.09 -16.80
C LEU A 276 -40.81 2.80 -17.55
N TYR A 277 -40.02 1.74 -17.39
CA TYR A 277 -40.10 0.52 -18.20
C TYR A 277 -40.70 -0.70 -17.48
N SER A 278 -40.96 -0.65 -16.17
CA SER A 278 -41.47 -1.79 -15.39
C SER A 278 -42.77 -2.37 -15.94
N TYR A 279 -43.68 -1.52 -16.44
CA TYR A 279 -44.97 -1.93 -17.01
C TYR A 279 -44.89 -2.52 -18.43
N TYR A 280 -43.74 -2.43 -19.11
CA TYR A 280 -43.57 -2.87 -20.49
C TYR A 280 -42.92 -4.25 -20.62
N LEU A 281 -43.06 -5.10 -19.59
CA LEU A 281 -42.61 -6.49 -19.63
C LEU A 281 -43.33 -7.25 -20.75
N GLY A 282 -42.57 -7.89 -21.65
CA GLY A 282 -43.09 -8.61 -22.81
C GLY A 282 -43.44 -7.75 -24.04
N ALA A 283 -43.41 -6.41 -23.91
CA ALA A 283 -43.64 -5.46 -25.01
C ALA A 283 -42.34 -4.93 -25.64
N LYS A 284 -41.19 -5.41 -25.18
CA LYS A 284 -39.84 -5.02 -25.64
C LYS A 284 -39.12 -6.22 -26.23
N GLN A 285 -38.24 -5.98 -27.19
CA GLN A 285 -37.40 -7.03 -27.78
C GLN A 285 -36.37 -7.58 -26.78
N ASN A 286 -35.89 -6.74 -25.86
CA ASN A 286 -34.94 -7.09 -24.81
C ASN A 286 -35.57 -6.83 -23.43
N ASN A 287 -35.24 -7.66 -22.43
CA ASN A 287 -35.73 -7.53 -21.05
C ASN A 287 -35.11 -6.35 -20.26
N ALA A 288 -34.37 -5.48 -20.95
CA ALA A 288 -33.72 -4.31 -20.40
C ALA A 288 -34.70 -3.35 -19.72
N PHE A 289 -34.33 -2.89 -18.53
CA PHE A 289 -35.07 -1.93 -17.70
C PHE A 289 -36.40 -2.44 -17.09
N THR A 290 -36.75 -3.71 -17.28
CA THR A 290 -38.02 -4.27 -16.79
C THR A 290 -37.97 -4.66 -15.31
N THR A 291 -36.83 -5.18 -14.85
CA THR A 291 -36.54 -5.48 -13.44
C THR A 291 -35.41 -4.60 -12.94
N VAL A 292 -35.29 -4.43 -11.63
CA VAL A 292 -34.19 -3.66 -11.02
C VAL A 292 -32.83 -4.27 -11.38
N GLU A 293 -32.72 -5.60 -11.41
CA GLU A 293 -31.49 -6.31 -11.76
C GLU A 293 -31.09 -6.08 -13.23
N GLU A 294 -32.02 -6.22 -14.17
CA GLU A 294 -31.75 -5.99 -15.59
C GLU A 294 -31.50 -4.50 -15.89
N SER A 295 -32.13 -3.59 -15.14
CA SER A 295 -31.83 -2.16 -15.18
C SER A 295 -30.40 -1.87 -14.73
N PHE A 296 -29.96 -2.51 -13.64
CA PHE A 296 -28.59 -2.41 -13.15
C PHE A 296 -27.59 -2.90 -14.20
N LYS A 297 -27.78 -4.11 -14.74
CA LYS A 297 -26.89 -4.71 -15.76
C LYS A 297 -26.76 -3.79 -16.98
N THR A 298 -27.88 -3.34 -17.52
CA THR A 298 -27.90 -2.55 -18.76
C THR A 298 -27.26 -1.17 -18.62
N LEU A 299 -27.45 -0.49 -17.47
CA LEU A 299 -26.76 0.77 -17.18
C LEU A 299 -25.28 0.55 -16.85
N PHE A 300 -24.94 -0.49 -16.09
CA PHE A 300 -23.55 -0.80 -15.76
C PHE A 300 -22.71 -1.02 -17.02
N TRP A 301 -23.21 -1.84 -17.96
CA TRP A 301 -22.53 -2.07 -19.24
C TRP A 301 -22.55 -0.85 -20.16
N ALA A 302 -23.47 0.10 -19.96
CA ALA A 302 -23.51 1.35 -20.73
C ALA A 302 -22.33 2.27 -20.42
N VAL A 303 -21.81 2.26 -19.19
CA VAL A 303 -20.60 3.01 -18.81
C VAL A 303 -19.40 2.63 -19.67
N PHE A 304 -19.32 1.37 -20.09
CA PHE A 304 -18.26 0.84 -20.94
C PHE A 304 -18.60 0.85 -22.43
N GLY A 305 -19.78 1.37 -22.83
CA GLY A 305 -20.23 1.41 -24.22
C GLY A 305 -20.65 0.05 -24.80
N LEU A 306 -20.86 -0.98 -23.97
CA LEU A 306 -21.28 -2.32 -24.40
C LEU A 306 -22.81 -2.51 -24.39
N SER A 307 -23.56 -1.49 -23.97
CA SER A 307 -25.02 -1.52 -23.89
C SER A 307 -25.63 -1.12 -25.23
N GLU A 308 -26.57 -1.94 -25.71
CA GLU A 308 -27.24 -1.70 -26.99
C GLU A 308 -28.28 -0.57 -26.88
N VAL A 309 -28.27 0.35 -27.84
CA VAL A 309 -29.28 1.42 -27.94
C VAL A 309 -30.69 0.87 -28.22
N LYS A 310 -30.78 -0.32 -28.84
CA LYS A 310 -32.04 -1.04 -29.08
C LYS A 310 -32.75 -1.48 -27.80
N SER A 311 -32.06 -1.48 -26.66
CA SER A 311 -32.64 -1.78 -25.34
C SER A 311 -33.75 -0.81 -24.91
N VAL A 312 -33.84 0.38 -25.53
CA VAL A 312 -34.83 1.42 -25.21
C VAL A 312 -36.10 1.30 -26.09
N VAL A 313 -36.01 0.63 -27.24
CA VAL A 313 -37.12 0.51 -28.20
C VAL A 313 -38.24 -0.35 -27.63
N ILE A 314 -39.49 0.07 -27.86
CA ILE A 314 -40.71 -0.63 -27.44
C ILE A 314 -41.54 -0.98 -28.69
N ASN A 315 -42.13 -2.17 -28.72
CA ASN A 315 -42.90 -2.63 -29.88
C ASN A 315 -44.37 -2.13 -29.89
N ASN A 316 -44.84 -1.50 -28.81
CA ASN A 316 -46.26 -1.13 -28.63
C ASN A 316 -46.68 0.22 -29.25
N GLY A 317 -45.84 0.86 -30.08
CA GLY A 317 -46.16 2.13 -30.73
C GLY A 317 -46.24 3.36 -29.80
N HIS A 318 -45.99 3.20 -28.48
CA HIS A 318 -45.94 4.28 -27.50
C HIS A 318 -44.67 5.14 -27.64
N LYS A 319 -44.61 5.92 -28.72
CA LYS A 319 -43.44 6.76 -29.08
C LYS A 319 -43.07 7.79 -28.02
N PHE A 320 -44.01 8.25 -27.18
CA PHE A 320 -43.71 9.19 -26.11
C PHE A 320 -42.76 8.58 -25.06
N ILE A 321 -43.05 7.37 -24.58
CA ILE A 321 -42.23 6.70 -23.57
C ILE A 321 -40.86 6.32 -24.15
N GLU A 322 -40.85 5.86 -25.39
CA GLU A 322 -39.62 5.58 -26.13
C GLU A 322 -38.73 6.83 -26.23
N ASN A 323 -39.30 7.98 -26.62
CA ASN A 323 -38.58 9.26 -26.67
C ASN A 323 -38.04 9.69 -25.30
N ILE A 324 -38.84 9.58 -24.24
CA ILE A 324 -38.40 9.90 -22.87
C ILE A 324 -37.26 8.96 -22.44
N GLY A 325 -37.35 7.68 -22.79
CA GLY A 325 -36.27 6.72 -22.54
C GLY A 325 -34.99 7.05 -23.29
N TYR A 326 -35.08 7.46 -24.56
CA TYR A 326 -33.92 7.93 -25.33
C TYR A 326 -33.27 9.14 -24.70
N VAL A 327 -34.07 10.11 -24.24
CA VAL A 327 -33.57 11.32 -23.57
C VAL A 327 -32.91 10.96 -22.24
N LEU A 328 -33.56 10.17 -21.38
CA LEU A 328 -32.99 9.77 -20.09
C LEU A 328 -31.70 8.97 -20.25
N TYR A 329 -31.68 8.01 -21.17
CA TYR A 329 -30.48 7.20 -21.46
C TYR A 329 -29.36 8.05 -22.08
N GLY A 330 -29.70 9.01 -22.95
CA GLY A 330 -28.75 9.96 -23.53
C GLY A 330 -28.14 10.88 -22.46
N VAL A 331 -28.97 11.49 -21.61
CA VAL A 331 -28.52 12.35 -20.51
C VAL A 331 -27.69 11.56 -19.50
N TYR A 332 -28.05 10.31 -19.20
CA TYR A 332 -27.25 9.41 -18.39
C TYR A 332 -25.85 9.22 -18.98
N ASN A 333 -25.73 8.87 -20.26
CA ASN A 333 -24.43 8.67 -20.91
C ASN A 333 -23.60 9.97 -20.95
N VAL A 334 -24.20 11.12 -21.24
CA VAL A 334 -23.49 12.41 -21.18
C VAL A 334 -22.99 12.69 -19.77
N THR A 335 -23.83 12.51 -18.76
CA THR A 335 -23.46 12.80 -17.36
C THR A 335 -22.39 11.84 -16.85
N VAL A 336 -22.58 10.53 -17.05
CA VAL A 336 -21.69 9.51 -16.49
C VAL A 336 -20.41 9.35 -17.30
N VAL A 337 -20.51 9.22 -18.62
CA VAL A 337 -19.35 8.96 -19.48
C VAL A 337 -18.59 10.25 -19.81
N ILE A 338 -19.26 11.37 -20.08
CA ILE A 338 -18.55 12.59 -20.48
C ILE A 338 -18.16 13.43 -19.26
N VAL A 339 -19.05 13.61 -18.29
CA VAL A 339 -18.74 14.47 -17.13
C VAL A 339 -18.00 13.69 -16.05
N LEU A 340 -18.60 12.62 -15.50
CA LEU A 340 -18.03 11.93 -14.35
C LEU A 340 -16.74 11.17 -14.67
N LEU A 341 -16.63 10.49 -15.82
CA LEU A 341 -15.40 9.80 -16.20
C LEU A 341 -14.24 10.78 -16.41
N ASN A 342 -14.46 11.89 -17.10
CA ASN A 342 -13.42 12.90 -17.34
C ASN A 342 -12.98 13.59 -16.03
N MET A 343 -13.92 13.85 -15.13
CA MET A 343 -13.62 14.35 -13.79
C MET A 343 -12.85 13.32 -12.97
N LEU A 344 -13.20 12.03 -13.03
CA LEU A 344 -12.47 10.96 -12.36
C LEU A 344 -11.02 10.87 -12.85
N ILE A 345 -10.79 10.95 -14.16
CA ILE A 345 -9.45 10.94 -14.75
C ILE A 345 -8.64 12.16 -14.27
N ALA A 346 -9.24 13.35 -14.29
CA ALA A 346 -8.58 14.57 -13.81
C ALA A 346 -8.20 14.48 -12.32
N MET A 347 -9.11 13.96 -11.49
CA MET A 347 -8.86 13.76 -10.06
C MET A 347 -7.77 12.72 -9.80
N ILE A 348 -7.75 11.61 -10.54
CA ILE A 348 -6.69 10.59 -10.43
C ILE A 348 -5.33 11.20 -10.81
N ASN A 349 -5.25 12.00 -11.87
CA ASN A 349 -3.99 12.62 -12.29
C ASN A 349 -3.46 13.61 -11.25
N SER A 350 -4.32 14.47 -10.69
CA SER A 350 -3.93 15.43 -9.64
C SER A 350 -3.50 14.72 -8.36
N SER A 351 -4.27 13.71 -7.92
CA SER A 351 -3.94 12.91 -6.73
C SER A 351 -2.64 12.12 -6.93
N PHE A 352 -2.44 11.53 -8.11
CA PHE A 352 -1.21 10.79 -8.42
C PHE A 352 0.03 11.67 -8.37
N GLN A 353 -0.04 12.92 -8.88
CA GLN A 353 1.08 13.86 -8.82
C GLN A 353 1.43 14.26 -7.38
N GLU A 354 0.43 14.61 -6.56
CA GLU A 354 0.65 14.97 -5.15
C GLU A 354 1.27 13.80 -4.35
N ILE A 355 0.80 12.58 -4.60
CA ILE A 355 1.29 11.38 -3.91
C ILE A 355 2.69 10.97 -4.40
N GLN A 356 3.03 11.24 -5.65
CA GLN A 356 4.32 10.84 -6.22
C GLN A 356 5.51 11.55 -5.56
N ASP A 357 5.33 12.79 -5.11
CA ASP A 357 6.40 13.60 -4.51
C ASP A 357 6.94 12.99 -3.20
N ASP A 358 6.07 12.34 -2.41
CA ASP A 358 6.42 11.68 -1.16
C ASP A 358 6.58 10.15 -1.27
N ALA A 359 6.32 9.57 -2.45
CA ALA A 359 6.21 8.13 -2.65
C ALA A 359 7.46 7.35 -2.22
N ASP A 360 8.65 7.95 -2.35
CA ASP A 360 9.92 7.33 -1.97
C ASP A 360 10.06 7.11 -0.46
N VAL A 361 9.68 8.11 0.34
CA VAL A 361 9.75 8.04 1.81
C VAL A 361 8.78 6.99 2.32
N GLU A 362 7.59 6.98 1.74
CA GLU A 362 6.50 6.10 2.12
C GLU A 362 6.72 4.67 1.68
N TRP A 363 7.27 4.47 0.48
CA TRP A 363 7.72 3.17 0.03
C TRP A 363 8.81 2.63 0.95
N LYS A 364 9.80 3.44 1.34
CA LYS A 364 10.84 3.02 2.29
C LYS A 364 10.24 2.66 3.65
N PHE A 365 9.23 3.40 4.13
CA PHE A 365 8.48 3.09 5.35
C PHE A 365 7.72 1.76 5.24
N ALA A 366 6.94 1.57 4.16
CA ALA A 366 6.19 0.34 3.91
C ALA A 366 7.11 -0.87 3.76
N ARG A 367 8.24 -0.70 3.06
CA ARG A 367 9.28 -1.73 2.93
C ARG A 367 9.91 -2.07 4.28
N ALA A 368 10.14 -1.08 5.14
CA ALA A 368 10.64 -1.30 6.49
C ALA A 368 9.62 -2.03 7.38
N LYS A 369 8.32 -1.67 7.34
CA LYS A 369 7.24 -2.41 8.03
C LYS A 369 7.23 -3.87 7.60
N LEU A 370 7.32 -4.12 6.30
CA LEU A 370 7.36 -5.45 5.72
C LEU A 370 8.63 -6.23 6.09
N TRP A 371 9.78 -5.59 6.34
CA TRP A 371 10.96 -6.28 6.87
C TRP A 371 10.86 -6.55 8.37
N PHE A 372 10.22 -5.65 9.11
CA PHE A 372 10.04 -5.76 10.55
C PHE A 372 9.20 -6.98 10.94
N SER A 373 8.16 -7.30 10.16
CA SER A 373 7.35 -8.51 10.39
C SER A 373 8.16 -9.82 10.33
N TYR A 374 9.28 -9.84 9.60
CA TYR A 374 10.17 -11.00 9.52
C TYR A 374 11.26 -11.05 10.59
N PHE A 375 11.43 -9.99 11.39
CA PHE A 375 12.40 -10.01 12.49
C PHE A 375 11.84 -10.63 13.77
N GLU A 376 10.51 -10.72 13.92
CA GLU A 376 9.88 -11.40 15.04
C GLU A 376 9.95 -12.92 14.86
N GLU A 377 10.63 -13.61 15.79
CA GLU A 377 10.83 -15.06 15.73
C GLU A 377 9.51 -15.82 15.97
N GLY A 378 8.76 -16.13 14.90
CA GLY A 378 7.46 -16.83 15.01
C GLY A 378 7.04 -17.76 13.86
N GLY A 379 7.59 -17.61 12.65
CA GLY A 379 7.07 -18.27 11.43
C GLY A 379 8.14 -18.87 10.51
N THR A 380 9.03 -19.73 11.02
CA THR A 380 10.21 -20.17 10.24
C THR A 380 9.94 -21.15 9.08
N LEU A 381 8.69 -21.56 8.83
CA LEU A 381 8.35 -22.57 7.82
C LEU A 381 7.32 -22.02 6.83
N PRO A 382 7.61 -22.02 5.51
CA PRO A 382 6.63 -21.62 4.52
C PRO A 382 5.46 -22.61 4.51
N VAL A 383 4.27 -22.13 4.11
CA VAL A 383 3.14 -22.99 3.73
C VAL A 383 3.62 -23.98 2.66
N PRO A 384 3.23 -25.26 2.63
CA PRO A 384 2.32 -25.99 3.53
C PRO A 384 3.02 -26.54 4.78
N TYR A 385 4.35 -26.44 4.87
CA TYR A 385 5.15 -27.05 5.94
C TYR A 385 4.92 -26.43 7.33
N ASN A 386 4.20 -25.31 7.40
CA ASN A 386 3.70 -24.69 8.64
C ASN A 386 2.81 -25.63 9.50
N LEU A 387 2.23 -26.68 8.89
CA LEU A 387 1.39 -27.67 9.57
C LEU A 387 2.18 -28.66 10.44
N VAL A 388 3.44 -28.93 10.11
CA VAL A 388 4.26 -29.88 10.88
C VAL A 388 4.79 -29.15 12.11
N PRO A 389 4.31 -29.46 13.33
CA PRO A 389 4.78 -28.77 14.51
C PRO A 389 6.25 -29.12 14.72
N SER A 390 7.07 -28.12 15.08
CA SER A 390 8.48 -28.38 15.34
C SER A 390 8.63 -29.49 16.39
N PRO A 391 9.61 -30.41 16.26
CA PRO A 391 9.81 -31.50 17.22
C PRO A 391 9.93 -31.02 18.67
N LYS A 392 10.49 -29.81 18.87
CA LYS A 392 10.58 -29.14 20.17
C LYS A 392 9.23 -28.67 20.73
N SER A 393 8.28 -28.29 19.87
CA SER A 393 6.91 -27.94 20.26
C SER A 393 6.10 -29.18 20.59
N LEU A 394 6.26 -30.27 19.82
CA LEU A 394 5.65 -31.57 20.12
C LEU A 394 6.17 -32.15 21.44
N CYS A 395 7.48 -32.07 21.72
CA CYS A 395 8.02 -32.48 23.01
C CYS A 395 7.47 -31.65 24.18
N ARG A 396 7.34 -30.32 24.02
CA ARG A 396 6.76 -29.45 25.07
C ARG A 396 5.26 -29.69 25.26
N LEU A 397 4.51 -29.92 24.17
CA LEU A 397 3.09 -30.26 24.23
C LEU A 397 2.88 -31.64 24.86
N ALA A 398 3.71 -32.64 24.51
CA ALA A 398 3.65 -33.98 25.10
C ALA A 398 4.04 -33.99 26.59
N LEU A 399 5.04 -33.20 26.99
CA LEU A 399 5.39 -32.99 28.40
C LEU A 399 4.26 -32.26 29.14
N GLY A 400 3.67 -31.21 28.54
CA GLY A 400 2.52 -30.50 29.13
C GLY A 400 1.25 -31.36 29.21
N LEU A 401 1.00 -32.24 28.24
CA LEU A 401 -0.10 -33.21 28.27
C LEU A 401 0.15 -34.31 29.30
N ARG A 402 1.42 -34.70 29.50
CA ARG A 402 1.85 -35.62 30.56
C ARG A 402 1.63 -34.99 31.95
N ASP A 403 1.97 -33.71 32.11
CA ASP A 403 1.75 -32.96 33.35
C ASP A 403 0.25 -32.66 33.61
N LEU A 404 -0.58 -32.57 32.56
CA LEU A 404 -2.04 -32.43 32.68
C LEU A 404 -2.75 -33.76 33.00
N LEU A 405 -2.21 -34.90 32.55
CA LEU A 405 -2.76 -36.25 32.80
C LEU A 405 -2.28 -36.87 34.12
N LEU A 406 -1.07 -36.53 34.60
CA LEU A 406 -0.52 -36.99 35.88
C LEU A 406 -1.36 -36.66 37.14
N PRO A 407 -2.06 -35.51 37.26
CA PRO A 407 -2.92 -35.25 38.41
C PRO A 407 -4.24 -36.06 38.41
N LEU A 408 -4.65 -36.67 37.29
CA LEU A 408 -5.81 -37.57 37.22
C LEU A 408 -5.47 -39.01 37.63
N ALA A 409 -4.23 -39.46 37.43
CA ALA A 409 -3.78 -40.81 37.80
C ALA A 409 -3.32 -40.93 39.27
N ARG A 410 -3.17 -39.82 40.00
CA ARG A 410 -2.65 -39.79 41.38
C ARG A 410 -3.67 -39.21 42.37
N ARG A 411 -4.89 -39.75 42.36
CA ARG A 411 -5.94 -39.43 43.35
C ARG A 411 -6.33 -40.64 44.21
N ASN A 412 -5.36 -41.47 44.58
CA ASN A 412 -5.52 -42.39 45.72
C ASN A 412 -4.16 -42.71 46.36
N GLY A 413 -3.98 -42.36 47.63
CA GLY A 413 -2.78 -42.63 48.43
C GLY A 413 -2.16 -41.35 49.00
N GLY A 414 -2.44 -41.09 50.28
CA GLY A 414 -2.18 -39.83 50.95
C GLY A 414 -0.75 -39.56 51.45
N ASN A 415 -0.62 -38.31 51.91
CA ASN A 415 0.26 -37.72 52.91
C ASN A 415 1.79 -37.62 52.70
N PHE A 416 2.25 -36.37 52.81
CA PHE A 416 3.50 -35.91 53.45
C PHE A 416 4.83 -36.10 52.70
N ARG A 417 5.31 -35.01 52.05
CA ARG A 417 6.64 -34.42 52.31
C ARG A 417 6.79 -33.07 51.62
N GLY A 418 7.35 -32.13 52.38
CA GLY A 418 7.39 -30.70 52.13
C GLY A 418 8.18 -30.26 50.91
N ASP A 419 7.82 -29.08 50.43
CA ASP A 419 8.68 -27.90 50.50
C ASP A 419 10.16 -28.14 50.17
N THR A 420 10.50 -28.35 48.89
CA THR A 420 11.88 -28.21 48.42
C THR A 420 11.95 -27.77 46.95
N GLU A 421 11.13 -26.82 46.49
CA GLU A 421 11.39 -26.09 45.22
C GLU A 421 10.90 -24.62 45.28
N LEU A 422 11.01 -23.98 46.46
CA LEU A 422 10.79 -22.54 46.62
C LEU A 422 12.02 -21.85 47.26
N SER A 423 13.22 -22.32 46.93
CA SER A 423 14.49 -21.75 47.42
C SER A 423 15.45 -21.32 46.31
N GLU A 424 14.96 -21.18 45.07
CA GLU A 424 15.68 -20.47 43.99
C GLU A 424 14.96 -19.17 43.55
N LEU A 425 14.06 -18.64 44.39
CA LEU A 425 13.50 -17.29 44.25
C LEU A 425 14.09 -16.31 45.29
N GLY A 426 15.31 -16.57 45.76
CA GLY A 426 16.01 -15.80 46.79
C GLY A 426 17.36 -15.20 46.37
N GLN A 427 17.83 -15.47 45.14
CA GLN A 427 19.08 -14.89 44.61
C GLN A 427 18.81 -14.08 43.34
N SER A 428 18.01 -13.02 43.47
CA SER A 428 17.95 -11.94 42.49
C SER A 428 17.56 -10.63 43.17
N LYS A 429 18.26 -10.32 44.27
CA LYS A 429 18.22 -9.01 44.92
C LYS A 429 19.55 -8.26 44.87
N ASP A 430 20.39 -8.61 43.89
CA ASP A 430 21.57 -7.84 43.44
C ASP A 430 21.50 -7.46 41.94
N SER A 431 20.31 -7.53 41.34
CA SER A 431 20.05 -7.07 39.96
C SER A 431 19.70 -5.58 39.86
N SER A 432 19.65 -4.84 40.98
CA SER A 432 19.39 -3.39 40.97
C SER A 432 20.59 -2.55 40.48
N ALA A 433 21.75 -3.16 40.23
CA ALA A 433 22.92 -2.49 39.64
C ALA A 433 23.11 -2.76 38.14
N ARG A 434 22.29 -3.63 37.52
CA ARG A 434 22.42 -3.98 36.09
C ARG A 434 21.47 -3.22 35.17
N SER A 435 20.49 -2.51 35.73
CA SER A 435 19.74 -1.47 35.02
C SER A 435 20.51 -0.15 35.02
N SER A 436 21.29 0.11 33.96
CA SER A 436 21.43 1.41 33.27
C SER A 436 22.78 1.82 32.61
N PRO A 437 23.72 0.93 32.20
CA PRO A 437 24.76 1.36 31.24
C PRO A 437 24.12 1.83 29.91
N CYS A 438 23.01 1.18 29.52
CA CYS A 438 22.27 1.49 28.29
C CYS A 438 21.56 2.85 28.35
N SER A 439 20.92 3.19 29.48
CA SER A 439 20.25 4.49 29.65
C SER A 439 21.25 5.64 29.70
N SER A 440 22.37 5.51 30.41
CA SER A 440 23.40 6.58 30.46
C SER A 440 24.11 6.79 29.11
N ARG A 441 24.38 5.72 28.35
CA ARG A 441 24.95 5.82 26.99
C ARG A 441 23.93 6.42 26.02
N HIS A 442 22.67 5.98 26.07
CA HIS A 442 21.58 6.55 25.27
C HIS A 442 21.41 8.04 25.56
N GLN A 443 21.41 8.45 26.84
CA GLN A 443 21.31 9.85 27.24
C GLN A 443 22.51 10.69 26.77
N LYS A 444 23.73 10.15 26.80
CA LYS A 444 24.92 10.82 26.22
C LYS A 444 24.80 11.01 24.72
N ILE A 445 24.31 10.00 23.99
CA ILE A 445 24.08 10.08 22.54
C ILE A 445 22.98 11.11 22.25
N MET A 446 21.87 11.07 22.98
CA MET A 446 20.76 12.00 22.84
C MET A 446 21.20 13.45 23.07
N LYS A 447 22.00 13.72 24.12
CA LYS A 447 22.58 15.06 24.36
C LYS A 447 23.43 15.55 23.19
N ARG A 448 24.22 14.67 22.56
CA ARG A 448 25.04 15.01 21.38
C ARG A 448 24.17 15.27 20.15
N LEU A 449 23.14 14.46 19.94
CA LEU A 449 22.19 14.63 18.82
C LEU A 449 21.42 15.95 18.94
N ILE A 450 20.88 16.24 20.13
CA ILE A 450 20.18 17.51 20.41
C ILE A 450 21.12 18.69 20.18
N LYS A 451 22.35 18.65 20.72
CA LYS A 451 23.33 19.73 20.49
C LYS A 451 23.62 19.94 19.00
N ARG A 452 23.81 18.86 18.24
CA ARG A 452 24.07 18.94 16.79
C ARG A 452 22.86 19.47 16.03
N TYR A 453 21.66 19.05 16.41
CA TYR A 453 20.41 19.52 15.82
C TYR A 453 20.20 21.01 16.06
N ILE A 454 20.35 21.48 17.31
CA ILE A 454 20.19 22.89 17.65
C ILE A 454 21.21 23.75 16.89
N LEU A 455 22.48 23.36 16.90
CA LEU A 455 23.52 24.09 16.17
C LEU A 455 23.22 24.15 14.67
N LYS A 456 22.78 23.02 14.08
CA LYS A 456 22.40 22.99 12.68
C LYS A 456 21.17 23.87 12.39
N ALA A 457 20.14 23.80 13.23
CA ALA A 457 18.93 24.61 13.07
C ALA A 457 19.22 26.12 13.22
N GLN A 458 20.17 26.50 14.07
CA GLN A 458 20.64 27.88 14.19
C GLN A 458 21.36 28.32 12.90
N VAL A 459 22.28 27.50 12.40
CA VAL A 459 23.01 27.78 11.15
C VAL A 459 22.05 27.83 9.95
N ASP A 460 21.10 26.91 9.84
CA ASP A 460 20.13 26.89 8.75
C ASP A 460 19.24 28.15 8.81
N LYS A 461 18.85 28.59 10.02
CA LYS A 461 18.10 29.84 10.24
C LYS A 461 18.92 31.11 9.92
N GLU A 462 20.22 31.11 10.22
CA GLU A 462 21.14 32.19 9.85
C GLU A 462 21.44 32.20 8.33
N SER A 463 21.27 31.06 7.66
CA SER A 463 21.46 30.93 6.21
C SER A 463 20.21 31.26 5.38
N ASP A 464 19.03 31.18 5.99
CA ASP A 464 17.79 31.69 5.40
C ASP A 464 17.86 33.21 5.31
N GLU A 465 17.31 33.76 4.22
CA GLU A 465 17.49 35.13 3.72
C GLU A 465 17.71 36.22 4.79
N VAL A 466 18.69 37.09 4.53
CA VAL A 466 19.07 38.24 5.36
C VAL A 466 17.82 38.96 5.86
N ASN A 467 17.61 38.89 7.17
CA ASN A 467 16.42 39.40 7.80
C ASN A 467 16.39 40.94 7.67
N GLU A 468 15.28 41.53 7.24
CA GLU A 468 15.13 43.00 7.22
C GLU A 468 15.41 43.63 8.60
N GLY A 469 15.20 42.87 9.68
CA GLY A 469 15.56 43.26 11.05
C GLY A 469 17.05 43.49 11.24
N GLU A 470 17.90 42.62 10.70
CA GLU A 470 19.36 42.75 10.77
C GLU A 470 19.84 43.97 9.97
N LEU A 471 19.20 44.24 8.82
CA LEU A 471 19.51 45.44 8.05
C LEU A 471 19.10 46.73 8.79
N LYS A 472 18.00 46.69 9.55
CA LYS A 472 17.56 47.81 10.41
C LYS A 472 18.50 48.02 11.59
N GLU A 473 18.98 46.93 12.20
CA GLU A 473 19.97 46.97 13.28
C GLU A 473 21.30 47.56 12.80
N ILE A 474 21.84 47.08 11.68
CA ILE A 474 23.06 47.64 11.06
C ILE A 474 22.87 49.12 10.69
N LYS A 475 21.70 49.50 10.16
CA LYS A 475 21.40 50.90 9.85
C LYS A 475 21.36 51.77 11.10
N GLN A 476 20.84 51.23 12.20
CA GLN A 476 20.79 51.92 13.48
C GLN A 476 22.20 52.07 14.08
N ASP A 477 23.03 51.04 14.01
CA ASP A 477 24.43 51.08 14.46
C ASP A 477 25.26 52.08 13.65
N ILE A 478 25.11 52.09 12.32
CA ILE A 478 25.76 53.10 11.46
C ILE A 478 25.29 54.51 11.82
N SER A 479 24.00 54.67 12.12
CA SER A 479 23.44 55.96 12.52
C SER A 479 23.99 56.42 13.87
N SER A 480 24.06 55.51 14.85
CA SER A 480 24.65 55.73 16.16
C SER A 480 26.13 56.15 16.04
N LEU A 481 26.93 55.36 15.32
CA LEU A 481 28.35 55.61 15.09
C LEU A 481 28.58 56.97 14.41
N ARG A 482 27.71 57.33 13.45
CA ARG A 482 27.79 58.64 12.78
C ARG A 482 27.58 59.79 13.75
N TYR A 483 26.63 59.68 14.68
CA TYR A 483 26.39 60.73 15.68
C TYR A 483 27.56 60.83 16.65
N GLU A 484 28.09 59.70 17.11
CA GLU A 484 29.24 59.64 18.03
C GLU A 484 30.50 60.29 17.43
N LEU A 485 30.82 59.98 16.16
CA LEU A 485 31.93 60.59 15.44
C LEU A 485 31.74 62.09 15.17
N LEU A 486 30.50 62.53 14.92
CA LEU A 486 30.20 63.96 14.73
C LEU A 486 30.35 64.72 16.03
N GLU A 487 29.95 64.13 17.15
CA GLU A 487 30.09 64.70 18.48
C GLU A 487 31.57 64.81 18.86
N GLU A 488 32.36 63.75 18.68
CA GLU A 488 33.81 63.75 18.91
C GLU A 488 34.55 64.79 18.04
N LYS A 489 34.18 64.90 16.76
CA LYS A 489 34.71 65.94 15.86
C LYS A 489 34.31 67.34 16.35
N SER A 490 33.07 67.52 16.80
CA SER A 490 32.60 68.82 17.30
C SER A 490 33.34 69.23 18.58
N HIS A 491 33.58 68.28 19.50
CA HIS A 491 34.37 68.47 20.70
C HIS A 491 35.83 68.83 20.37
N SER A 492 36.47 68.07 19.49
CA SER A 492 37.83 68.34 18.99
C SER A 492 37.95 69.71 18.35
N MET A 493 36.92 70.15 17.60
CA MET A 493 36.89 71.45 16.93
C MET A 493 36.64 72.59 17.92
N GLN A 494 35.85 72.38 18.97
CA GLN A 494 35.69 73.32 20.07
C GLN A 494 36.98 73.48 20.88
N GLU A 495 37.68 72.39 21.19
CA GLU A 495 39.00 72.44 21.83
C GLU A 495 40.03 73.18 20.97
N LEU A 496 40.05 72.91 19.66
CA LEU A 496 40.90 73.62 18.71
C LEU A 496 40.57 75.12 18.67
N ALA A 497 39.30 75.49 18.66
CA ALA A 497 38.85 76.89 18.68
C ALA A 497 39.24 77.59 20.01
N GLU A 498 39.13 76.90 21.14
CA GLU A 498 39.56 77.39 22.45
C GLU A 498 41.08 77.64 22.47
N LEU A 499 41.87 76.72 21.89
CA LEU A 499 43.32 76.87 21.74
C LEU A 499 43.70 78.03 20.81
N VAL A 500 43.03 78.18 19.67
CA VAL A 500 43.24 79.30 18.73
C VAL A 500 42.87 80.63 19.41
N ARG A 501 41.78 80.69 20.19
CA ARG A 501 41.39 81.87 20.95
C ARG A 501 42.43 82.23 22.01
N ARG A 502 42.99 81.24 22.71
CA ARG A 502 44.08 81.44 23.68
C ARG A 502 45.37 81.91 23.02
N LEU A 503 45.69 81.43 21.82
CA LEU A 503 46.82 81.93 21.02
C LEU A 503 46.57 83.36 20.52
N GLY A 504 45.38 83.67 20.00
CA GLY A 504 44.99 85.02 19.57
C GLY A 504 45.00 86.04 20.72
N GLY A 505 44.58 85.63 21.91
CA GLY A 505 44.68 86.44 23.13
C GLY A 505 46.12 86.73 23.55
N LYS A 506 47.06 85.81 23.30
CA LYS A 506 48.50 86.02 23.55
C LYS A 506 49.18 86.85 22.46
N VAL A 507 48.67 86.87 21.24
CA VAL A 507 49.19 87.71 20.14
C VAL A 507 48.75 89.17 20.30
N CYS A 508 47.61 89.45 20.96
CA CYS A 508 47.14 90.82 21.20
C CYS A 508 47.89 91.56 22.33
N THR A 509 48.81 90.90 23.04
CA THR A 509 49.67 91.52 24.06
C THR A 509 51.06 91.81 23.52
N HIS A 510 51.21 92.82 22.67
CA HIS A 510 52.50 93.47 22.38
C HIS A 510 52.28 95.01 22.33
N PRO A 511 53.07 95.84 23.04
CA PRO A 511 52.74 97.24 23.31
C PRO A 511 53.17 98.18 22.16
N LYS A 512 52.36 99.22 21.88
CA LYS A 512 52.75 100.34 21.00
C LYS A 512 53.59 101.36 21.77
N HIS A 513 54.82 101.60 21.30
CA HIS A 513 55.72 102.66 21.78
C HIS A 513 55.44 104.01 21.07
N GLN A 514 55.69 105.07 21.83
CA GLN A 514 55.56 106.52 21.58
C GLN A 514 56.33 107.09 20.37
N SER A 515 55.88 108.26 19.87
CA SER A 515 56.71 109.46 19.54
C SER A 515 55.84 110.57 18.87
N PRO A 516 56.31 111.83 18.69
CA PRO A 516 56.45 112.92 19.68
C PRO A 516 55.62 114.18 19.28
N PRO A 517 55.67 115.32 20.02
CA PRO A 517 54.73 116.43 19.85
C PRO A 517 55.25 117.56 18.93
N ALA A 518 54.34 118.29 18.28
CA ALA A 518 54.62 119.61 17.72
C ALA A 518 53.42 120.56 17.88
N ARG A 519 53.76 121.78 18.29
CA ARG A 519 52.89 122.88 18.72
C ARG A 519 52.23 123.64 17.56
N HIS A 520 51.08 124.23 17.93
CA HIS A 520 50.51 125.54 17.58
C HIS A 520 50.14 125.91 16.14
N GLY A 521 48.88 126.37 15.99
CA GLY A 521 48.64 127.78 15.68
C GLY A 521 47.62 128.10 14.57
N THR A 522 46.44 128.58 15.00
CA THR A 522 45.48 129.50 14.32
C THR A 522 44.84 129.03 13.00
N SER A 523 43.53 129.16 12.76
CA SER A 523 42.48 130.02 13.32
C SER A 523 41.22 129.25 13.71
#